data_AF-A0A0M9YEP0-F1
#
_entry.id   AF-A0A0M9YEP0-F1
#
_cell.length_a   1.000
_cell.length_b   1.000
_cell.length_c   1.000
_cell.angle_alpha   90.00
_cell.angle_beta   90.00
_cell.angle_gamma   90.00
#
_symmetry.space_group_name_H-M   'P 1'
#
loop_
_entity.id
_entity.type
_entity.pdbx_description
1 polymer ?
#
loop_
_entity_poly.entity_id
_entity_poly.type
_entity_poly.pdbx_seq_one_letter_code
_entity_poly.pdbx_strand_id
1 'polypeptide(L)'
;AKGKLTARERIDLLLDPGSFHEVEQLRRHRAVGFGLEAKKPYTDGVVTGWGAVEGRTVFVYAHDFRIFGGALGEAHATKIHKIMDMAIAAGAPLVSLNDGAGARIQ
;
A
#
# COMPACT_ATOMS: atom_id res chain seq x y z
N ALA A 1 -5.21 -3.40 -20.80
CA ALA A 1 -5.28 -2.47 -19.66
C ALA A 1 -6.65 -1.79 -19.65
N LYS A 2 -7.36 -1.71 -18.51
CA LYS A 2 -8.70 -1.10 -18.42
C LYS A 2 -8.65 0.44 -18.28
N GLY A 3 -7.62 1.10 -18.81
CA GLY A 3 -7.40 2.54 -18.62
C GLY A 3 -7.08 2.98 -17.18
N LYS A 4 -6.68 2.05 -16.30
CA LYS A 4 -6.33 2.34 -14.90
C LYS A 4 -4.83 2.51 -14.73
N LEU A 5 -4.44 3.45 -13.88
CA LEU A 5 -3.09 3.59 -13.34
C LEU A 5 -2.79 2.50 -12.31
N THR A 6 -1.51 2.17 -12.16
CA THR A 6 -0.97 1.31 -11.10
C THR A 6 -0.96 2.03 -9.74
N ALA A 7 -0.74 1.29 -8.65
CA ALA A 7 -0.66 1.86 -7.30
C ALA A 7 0.42 2.96 -7.18
N ARG A 8 1.59 2.73 -7.79
CA ARG A 8 2.71 3.70 -7.76
C ARG A 8 2.44 4.92 -8.63
N GLU A 9 1.94 4.74 -9.85
CA GLU A 9 1.56 5.88 -10.71
C GLU A 9 0.50 6.79 -10.05
N ARG A 10 -0.43 6.22 -9.27
CA ARG A 10 -1.40 7.02 -8.50
C ARG A 10 -0.75 7.79 -7.36
N ILE A 11 0.24 7.20 -6.68
CA ILE A 11 1.01 7.87 -5.63
C ILE A 11 1.85 9.01 -6.24
N ASP A 12 2.51 8.74 -7.37
CA ASP A 12 3.35 9.72 -8.07
C ASP A 12 2.53 10.92 -8.60
N LEU A 13 1.25 10.71 -8.92
CA LEU A 13 0.34 11.81 -9.28
C LEU A 13 -0.20 12.58 -8.08
N LEU A 14 -0.32 11.93 -6.92
CA LEU A 14 -0.87 12.54 -5.71
C LEU A 14 0.16 13.41 -5.00
N LEU A 15 1.40 12.93 -4.92
CA LEU A 15 2.46 13.57 -4.15
C LEU A 15 3.34 14.47 -5.01
N ASP A 16 3.96 15.47 -4.37
CA ASP A 16 4.94 16.34 -5.00
C ASP A 16 6.11 15.51 -5.58
N PRO A 17 6.62 15.84 -6.78
CA PRO A 17 7.66 15.05 -7.44
C PRO A 17 8.90 14.81 -6.55
N GLY A 18 9.32 13.55 -6.44
CA GLY A 18 10.49 13.15 -5.66
C GLY A 18 10.31 13.16 -4.14
N SER A 19 9.11 13.46 -3.64
CA SER A 19 8.84 13.50 -2.19
C SER A 19 8.46 12.15 -1.58
N PHE A 20 8.17 11.13 -2.40
CA PHE A 20 7.66 9.86 -1.89
C PHE A 20 8.73 9.03 -1.19
N HIS A 21 8.47 8.73 0.08
CA HIS A 21 9.24 7.82 0.90
C HIS A 21 8.43 6.56 1.20
N GLU A 22 8.77 5.47 0.51
CA GLU A 22 8.08 4.19 0.70
C GLU A 22 8.48 3.52 2.01
N VAL A 23 7.47 3.00 2.72
CA VAL A 23 7.61 2.26 3.97
C VAL A 23 7.35 0.79 3.71
N GLU A 24 8.25 -0.07 4.19
CA GLU A 24 8.12 -1.53 4.14
C GLU A 24 7.94 -2.12 2.72
N GLN A 25 8.67 -1.60 1.73
CA GLN A 25 8.62 -2.08 0.34
C GLN A 25 8.94 -3.58 0.19
N LEU A 26 9.76 -4.15 1.09
CA LEU A 26 10.18 -5.56 1.05
C LEU A 26 9.30 -6.51 1.87
N ARG A 27 8.19 -6.04 2.46
CA ARG A 27 7.28 -6.87 3.25
C ARG A 27 6.65 -7.97 2.38
N ARG A 28 6.49 -9.16 2.98
CA ARG A 28 5.87 -10.36 2.37
C ARG A 28 4.99 -11.04 3.42
N HIS A 29 3.88 -11.65 3.01
CA HIS A 29 3.04 -12.43 3.92
C HIS A 29 3.77 -13.68 4.46
N ARG A 30 3.30 -14.16 5.61
CA ARG A 30 3.78 -15.40 6.26
C ARG A 30 2.75 -16.53 6.21
N ALA A 31 1.59 -16.29 5.59
CA ALA A 31 0.54 -17.29 5.43
C ALA A 31 1.05 -18.57 4.76
N VAL A 32 0.53 -19.70 5.27
CA VAL A 32 0.82 -21.08 4.86
C VAL A 32 -0.48 -21.74 4.40
N GLY A 33 -0.37 -22.76 3.54
CA GLY A 33 -1.56 -23.40 2.93
C GLY A 33 -2.03 -22.74 1.63
N PHE A 34 -2.95 -23.39 0.93
CA PHE A 34 -3.51 -22.96 -0.37
C PHE A 34 -2.46 -22.61 -1.46
N GLY A 35 -1.24 -23.13 -1.35
CA GLY A 35 -0.14 -22.83 -2.27
C GLY A 35 0.46 -21.42 -2.12
N LEU A 36 0.04 -20.64 -1.11
CA LEU A 36 0.55 -19.29 -0.85
C LEU A 36 2.06 -19.27 -0.58
N GLU A 37 2.61 -20.37 -0.09
CA GLU A 37 4.02 -20.47 0.25
C GLU A 37 4.95 -20.29 -0.95
N ALA A 38 4.48 -20.70 -2.14
CA ALA A 38 5.18 -20.56 -3.40
C ALA A 38 5.07 -19.15 -4.00
N LYS A 39 4.09 -18.35 -3.56
CA LYS A 39 3.79 -17.03 -4.14
C LYS A 39 3.79 -15.96 -3.05
N LYS A 40 4.97 -15.47 -2.69
CA LYS A 40 5.16 -14.38 -1.71
C LYS A 40 5.65 -13.11 -2.42
N PRO A 41 4.81 -12.34 -3.11
CA PRO A 41 5.24 -11.10 -3.75
C PRO A 41 5.69 -10.08 -2.70
N TYR A 42 6.63 -9.21 -3.06
CA TYR A 42 6.96 -8.02 -2.25
C TYR A 42 5.76 -7.09 -2.15
N THR A 43 5.75 -6.22 -1.14
CA THR A 43 4.66 -5.30 -0.75
C THR A 43 3.37 -5.96 -0.22
N ASP A 44 3.19 -7.26 -0.45
CA ASP A 44 1.95 -8.00 -0.15
C ASP A 44 0.66 -7.38 -0.74
N GLY A 45 0.79 -6.58 -1.80
CA GLY A 45 -0.33 -5.97 -2.52
C GLY A 45 -0.74 -4.59 -2.01
N VAL A 46 0.07 -3.93 -1.19
CA VAL A 46 -0.13 -2.53 -0.81
C VAL A 46 1.18 -1.76 -0.78
N VAL A 47 1.19 -0.62 -1.48
CA VAL A 47 2.26 0.37 -1.39
C VAL A 47 1.86 1.36 -0.29
N THR A 48 2.76 1.62 0.65
CA THR A 48 2.53 2.51 1.80
C THR A 48 3.70 3.46 1.93
N GLY A 49 3.46 4.68 2.36
CA GLY A 49 4.53 5.63 2.60
C GLY A 49 4.00 7.02 2.92
N TRP A 50 4.87 8.00 2.78
CA TRP A 50 4.53 9.41 2.98
C TRP A 50 5.30 10.26 1.97
N GLY A 51 4.85 11.50 1.80
CA GLY A 51 5.55 12.51 1.02
C GLY A 51 4.94 13.87 1.29
N ALA A 52 4.96 14.75 0.29
CA ALA A 52 4.37 16.07 0.37
C ALA A 52 3.23 16.23 -0.63
N VAL A 53 2.23 17.04 -0.27
CA VAL A 53 1.23 17.60 -1.19
C VAL A 53 1.25 19.10 -0.97
N GLU A 54 1.64 19.86 -1.98
CA GLU A 54 1.84 21.32 -1.86
C GLU A 54 2.78 21.67 -0.68
N GLY A 55 3.86 20.90 -0.53
CA GLY A 55 4.86 21.06 0.54
C GLY A 55 4.41 20.59 1.93
N ARG A 56 3.19 20.07 2.09
CA ARG A 56 2.65 19.60 3.38
C ARG A 56 2.76 18.09 3.49
N THR A 57 3.26 17.58 4.61
CA THR A 57 3.37 16.13 4.85
C THR A 57 2.02 15.45 4.73
N VAL A 58 1.95 14.40 3.90
CA VAL A 58 0.78 13.53 3.73
C VAL A 58 1.24 12.08 3.73
N PHE A 59 0.51 11.24 4.47
CA PHE A 59 0.67 9.79 4.47
C PHE A 59 -0.26 9.17 3.44
N VAL A 60 0.18 8.08 2.82
CA VAL A 60 -0.58 7.41 1.76
C VAL A 60 -0.43 5.91 1.82
N TYR A 61 -1.52 5.21 1.50
CA TYR A 61 -1.44 3.83 1.05
C TYR A 61 -2.28 3.59 -0.21
N ALA A 62 -1.82 2.70 -1.06
CA ALA A 62 -2.46 2.35 -2.32
C ALA A 62 -2.46 0.83 -2.52
N HIS A 63 -3.65 0.28 -2.75
CA HIS A 63 -3.81 -1.15 -3.04
C HIS A 63 -3.36 -1.45 -4.47
N ASP A 64 -2.51 -2.46 -4.66
CA ASP A 64 -2.09 -2.93 -5.99
C ASP A 64 -2.95 -4.12 -6.42
N PHE A 65 -3.96 -3.83 -7.25
CA PHE A 65 -4.89 -4.83 -7.78
C PHE A 65 -4.20 -6.00 -8.53
N ARG A 66 -2.98 -5.81 -9.04
CA ARG A 66 -2.24 -6.86 -9.77
C ARG A 66 -1.72 -7.95 -8.83
N ILE A 67 -1.59 -7.64 -7.54
CA ILE A 67 -1.11 -8.56 -6.51
C ILE A 67 -2.31 -9.05 -5.69
N PHE A 68 -2.69 -10.31 -5.91
CA PHE A 68 -3.85 -10.93 -5.25
C PHE A 68 -5.17 -10.16 -5.38
N GLY A 69 -5.37 -9.40 -6.46
CA GLY A 69 -6.57 -8.56 -6.60
C GLY A 69 -6.59 -7.38 -5.62
N GLY A 70 -5.44 -7.00 -5.03
CA GLY A 70 -5.38 -6.01 -3.95
C GLY A 70 -6.03 -6.50 -2.65
N ALA A 71 -6.25 -7.81 -2.51
CA ALA A 71 -6.95 -8.40 -1.38
C ALA A 71 -6.12 -8.31 -0.08
N LEU A 72 -6.82 -7.97 1.00
CA LEU A 72 -6.26 -7.70 2.31
C LEU A 72 -5.91 -9.00 3.04
N GLY A 73 -4.61 -9.26 3.20
CA GLY A 73 -4.07 -10.29 4.09
C GLY A 73 -3.42 -9.68 5.34
N GLU A 74 -2.89 -10.52 6.23
CA GLU A 74 -2.26 -10.08 7.49
C GLU A 74 -1.13 -9.05 7.25
N ALA A 75 -0.13 -9.39 6.44
CA ALA A 75 1.02 -8.50 6.24
C ALA A 75 0.64 -7.19 5.52
N HIS A 76 -0.26 -7.27 4.53
CA HIS A 76 -0.89 -6.12 3.91
C HIS A 76 -1.56 -5.19 4.95
N ALA A 77 -2.39 -5.74 5.83
CA ALA A 77 -3.08 -4.99 6.87
C ALA A 77 -2.10 -4.37 7.88
N THR A 78 -1.05 -5.09 8.27
CA THR A 78 0.00 -4.58 9.17
C THR A 78 0.69 -3.35 8.57
N LYS A 79 0.99 -3.35 7.26
CA LYS A 79 1.56 -2.17 6.58
C LYS A 79 0.61 -0.96 6.67
N ILE A 80 -0.69 -1.17 6.48
CA ILE A 80 -1.70 -0.11 6.55
C ILE A 80 -1.79 0.45 7.98
N HIS A 81 -1.87 -0.41 9.00
CA HIS A 81 -1.91 0.06 10.40
C HIS A 81 -0.66 0.85 10.77
N LYS A 82 0.53 0.38 10.34
CA LYS A 82 1.77 1.12 10.55
C LYS A 82 1.75 2.52 9.96
N ILE A 83 1.23 2.68 8.73
CA ILE A 83 1.17 4.01 8.11
C ILE A 83 0.12 4.92 8.76
N MET A 84 -0.97 4.34 9.28
CA MET A 84 -1.96 5.05 10.09
C MET A 84 -1.37 5.54 11.40
N ASP A 85 -0.63 4.69 12.12
CA ASP A 85 0.05 5.06 13.37
C ASP A 85 1.07 6.18 13.15
N MET A 86 1.85 6.10 12.06
CA MET A 86 2.79 7.16 11.69
C MET A 86 2.09 8.48 11.36
N ALA A 87 0.94 8.43 10.65
CA ALA A 87 0.16 9.62 10.34
C ALA A 87 -0.39 10.31 11.59
N ILE A 88 -0.92 9.52 12.53
CA ILE A 88 -1.41 10.00 13.83
C ILE A 88 -0.26 10.64 14.62
N ALA A 89 0.89 9.96 14.71
CA ALA A 89 2.06 10.46 15.44
C ALA A 89 2.61 11.77 14.85
N ALA A 90 2.54 11.94 13.53
CA ALA A 90 2.98 13.15 12.85
C ALA A 90 1.93 14.28 12.85
N GLY A 91 0.68 14.00 13.22
CA GLY A 91 -0.42 14.96 13.09
C GLY A 91 -0.70 15.35 11.64
N ALA A 92 -0.50 14.42 10.70
CA ALA A 92 -0.57 14.67 9.26
C ALA A 92 -1.75 13.92 8.60
N PRO A 93 -2.33 14.45 7.49
CA PRO A 93 -3.38 13.76 6.76
C PRO A 93 -2.94 12.41 6.21
N LEU A 94 -3.89 11.47 6.12
CA LEU A 94 -3.71 10.19 5.45
C LEU A 94 -4.69 10.08 4.27
N VAL A 95 -4.18 9.72 3.10
CA VAL A 95 -4.97 9.45 1.90
C VAL A 95 -4.92 7.96 1.56
N SER A 96 -6.09 7.37 1.34
CA SER A 96 -6.24 5.96 0.99
C SER A 96 -6.67 5.81 -0.46
N LEU A 97 -5.85 5.14 -1.28
CA LEU A 97 -6.16 4.82 -2.68
C LEU A 97 -6.66 3.36 -2.77
N ASN A 98 -7.96 3.18 -2.55
CA ASN A 98 -8.61 1.88 -2.46
C ASN A 98 -8.86 1.26 -3.85
N ASP A 99 -8.27 0.10 -4.10
CA ASP A 99 -8.45 -0.71 -5.32
C ASP A 99 -8.17 -2.18 -5.02
N GLY A 100 -9.10 -2.83 -4.31
CA GLY A 100 -8.96 -4.20 -3.82
C GLY A 100 -10.25 -5.01 -3.93
N ALA A 101 -10.09 -6.33 -4.02
CA ALA A 101 -11.19 -7.31 -4.11
C ALA A 101 -11.80 -7.71 -2.76
N GLY A 102 -11.42 -7.04 -1.66
CA GLY A 102 -11.88 -7.35 -0.30
C GLY A 102 -10.85 -8.16 0.50
N ALA A 103 -11.32 -9.08 1.34
CA ALA A 103 -10.46 -9.92 2.17
C ALA A 103 -9.75 -11.00 1.34
N ARG A 104 -8.52 -11.33 1.72
CA ARG A 104 -7.86 -12.55 1.26
C ARG A 104 -8.38 -13.71 2.12
N ILE A 105 -9.11 -14.64 1.49
CA ILE A 105 -9.78 -15.76 2.18
C ILE A 105 -8.76 -16.82 2.65
N GLN A 106 -7.64 -16.93 1.93
CA GLN A 106 -6.54 -17.84 2.20
C GLN A 106 -5.55 -17.25 3.21
#